data_AF-A0A932B9G1-F1
#
_entry.id   AF-A0A932B9G1-F1
#
_cell.length_a   1.000
_cell.length_b   1.000
_cell.length_c   1.000
_cell.angle_alpha   90.00
_cell.angle_beta   90.00
_cell.angle_gamma   90.00
#
_symmetry.space_group_name_H-M   'P 1'
#
loop_
_entity.id
_entity.type
_entity.pdbx_description
1 polymer ?
#
loop_
_entity_poly.entity_id
_entity_poly.type
_entity_poly.pdbx_seq_one_letter_code
_entity_poly.pdbx_strand_id
1 'polypeptide(L)'
;MGMVINTGMLSLTAQRNLGTSQSSFATSIQRLSSGLRINSARDDAAGLAISERFTSQIRGQNQAIRNANDGISMLQTAEGAATTVTGNLQRIRELAVQSANATNSASDRQSLQQEVNQLAAEIDRIGRTTEFNTLKVFDQSRNKVTGLSNTDQDAVIEGLQGGWLEVAENMISQAYGIMGKGNAISIELTTFTDAAGNTAARVVSSVGASGPGTNIKMQIDMADFVPPNLPNGGNAPFYNDRIIAHEMVHAVMATGASWGELANDGTATWFLEGAAEFIHGAEERVQADGVAATLADNISAWGGGSVDYSSAYVAIRYLHEKIQAAGGNGVQDMLQYLHNNAGKTLNDAFVNATRGAYASQAAFVTDFNANKAGFVAGFDFSNSDPGAIGGLDVDNGTAQTAKSVVQDFGNRSGTDVLSGFTETWEDLGKAGGTGNILSFQVGANAGQTIDTAIGGMNLGSLGLMNVDVTSVDNASLAMRQIDKALNYVSGTRAKLGAQMSRFDTTVQNLQLSSENMSASRSRVMDADFAQETAAVSRAQILQNAGTAMVAQANQMPRMVLTLLR
;
A
#
# COMPACT_ATOMS: atom_id res chain seq x y z
N MET A 1 39.44 -50.81 83.95
CA MET A 1 38.74 -49.52 83.79
C MET A 1 39.52 -48.44 84.50
N GLY A 2 40.51 -47.82 83.84
CA GLY A 2 41.30 -46.74 84.42
C GLY A 2 40.63 -45.39 84.15
N MET A 3 40.12 -44.72 85.18
CA MET A 3 39.72 -43.32 85.08
C MET A 3 40.97 -42.44 85.02
N VAL A 4 41.16 -41.73 83.91
CA VAL A 4 42.23 -40.75 83.72
C VAL A 4 41.76 -39.42 84.33
N ILE A 5 42.45 -38.94 85.37
CA ILE A 5 42.05 -37.76 86.18
C ILE A 5 42.67 -36.43 85.68
N ASN A 6 43.56 -36.47 84.67
CA ASN A 6 44.38 -35.29 84.28
C ASN A 6 43.91 -34.52 83.03
N THR A 7 42.84 -34.95 82.35
CA THR A 7 42.23 -34.19 81.24
C THR A 7 40.80 -33.83 81.61
N GLY A 8 40.59 -32.56 81.97
CA GLY A 8 39.28 -32.05 82.37
C GLY A 8 38.30 -32.02 81.21
N MET A 9 37.71 -33.17 80.85
CA MET A 9 36.74 -33.30 79.77
C MET A 9 35.57 -32.32 79.91
N LEU A 10 35.17 -32.01 81.15
CA LEU A 10 34.13 -31.01 81.45
C LEU A 10 34.58 -29.59 81.07
N SER A 11 35.81 -29.20 81.39
CA SER A 11 36.36 -27.87 81.04
C SER A 11 36.58 -27.74 79.52
N LEU A 12 37.10 -28.79 78.86
CA LEU A 12 37.27 -28.80 77.41
C LEU A 12 35.93 -28.79 76.65
N THR A 13 34.89 -29.41 77.22
CA THR A 13 33.53 -29.34 76.67
C THR A 13 32.92 -27.95 76.88
N ALA A 14 33.10 -27.34 78.05
CA ALA A 14 32.64 -25.97 78.31
C ALA A 14 33.36 -24.94 77.43
N GLN A 15 34.67 -25.07 77.21
CA GLN A 15 35.44 -24.22 76.28
C GLN A 15 34.99 -24.40 74.82
N ARG A 16 34.73 -25.64 74.36
CA ARG A 16 34.16 -25.89 73.03
C ARG A 16 32.79 -25.23 72.88
N ASN A 17 31.91 -25.35 73.88
CA ASN A 17 30.58 -24.74 73.88
C ASN A 17 30.64 -23.20 73.94
N LEU A 18 31.64 -22.64 74.62
CA LEU A 18 31.89 -21.20 74.62
C LEU A 18 32.38 -20.72 73.24
N GLY A 19 33.29 -21.45 72.60
CA GLY A 19 33.77 -21.15 71.25
C GLY A 19 32.67 -21.23 70.19
N THR A 20 31.75 -22.20 70.30
CA THR A 20 30.57 -22.27 69.42
C THR A 20 29.61 -21.11 69.66
N SER A 21 29.37 -20.72 70.92
CA SER A 21 28.53 -19.57 71.26
C SER A 21 29.11 -18.24 70.76
N GLN A 22 30.43 -18.07 70.86
CA GLN A 22 31.13 -16.88 70.36
C GLN A 22 31.08 -16.79 68.83
N SER A 23 31.19 -17.94 68.14
CA SER A 23 31.03 -18.03 66.69
C SER A 23 29.60 -17.68 66.26
N SER A 24 28.58 -18.23 66.95
CA SER A 24 27.17 -17.93 66.68
C SER A 24 26.82 -16.46 66.92
N PHE A 25 27.39 -15.84 67.96
CA PHE A 25 27.25 -14.42 68.23
C PHE A 25 27.83 -13.58 67.08
N ALA A 26 29.05 -13.89 66.64
CA ALA A 26 29.69 -13.19 65.53
C ALA A 26 28.88 -13.28 64.23
N THR A 27 28.35 -14.46 63.88
CA THR A 27 27.49 -14.63 62.70
C THR A 27 26.20 -13.82 62.79
N SER A 28 25.53 -13.84 63.94
CA SER A 28 24.24 -13.12 64.12
C SER A 28 24.46 -11.60 64.05
N ILE A 29 25.56 -11.10 64.64
CA ILE A 29 25.95 -9.68 64.52
C ILE A 29 26.30 -9.31 63.07
N GLN A 30 26.99 -10.19 62.35
CA GLN A 30 27.30 -9.96 60.93
C GLN A 30 26.01 -9.83 60.10
N ARG A 31 25.03 -10.72 60.32
CA ARG A 31 23.73 -10.68 59.63
C ARG A 31 22.89 -9.45 60.00
N LEU A 32 22.90 -9.06 61.27
CA LEU A 32 22.27 -7.83 61.74
C LEU A 32 22.91 -6.58 61.13
N SER A 33 24.24 -6.58 61.03
CA SER A 33 24.99 -5.45 60.48
C SER A 33 24.86 -5.33 58.97
N SER A 34 24.77 -6.44 58.23
CA SER A 34 24.59 -6.42 56.78
C SER A 34 23.13 -6.34 56.34
N GLY A 35 22.20 -6.69 57.22
CA GLY A 35 20.79 -6.91 56.89
C GLY A 35 20.55 -8.17 56.07
N LEU A 36 21.59 -8.97 55.79
CA LEU A 36 21.53 -10.17 54.96
C LEU A 36 21.72 -11.42 55.82
N ARG A 37 20.80 -12.38 55.69
CA ARG A 37 20.90 -13.74 56.24
C ARG A 37 22.05 -14.52 55.62
N ILE A 38 22.28 -14.35 54.32
CA ILE A 38 23.35 -15.02 53.57
C ILE A 38 24.41 -13.97 53.22
N ASN A 39 25.59 -14.04 53.84
CA ASN A 39 26.68 -13.10 53.58
C ASN A 39 27.80 -13.72 52.75
N SER A 40 27.94 -15.03 52.82
CA SER A 40 28.96 -15.79 52.10
C SER A 40 28.43 -17.14 51.64
N ALA A 41 29.13 -17.78 50.69
CA ALA A 41 28.78 -19.12 50.20
C ALA A 41 28.84 -20.19 51.31
N ARG A 42 29.52 -19.92 52.43
CA ARG A 42 29.56 -20.79 53.60
C ARG A 42 28.21 -20.83 54.34
N ASP A 43 27.42 -19.75 54.28
CA ASP A 43 26.16 -19.66 55.01
C ASP A 43 25.05 -20.47 54.33
N ASP A 44 24.94 -20.34 53.00
CA ASP A 44 24.06 -21.12 52.14
C ASP A 44 24.49 -20.96 50.67
N ALA A 45 25.18 -21.96 50.13
CA ALA A 45 25.69 -21.93 48.75
C ALA A 45 24.55 -21.93 47.70
N ALA A 46 23.44 -22.64 47.96
CA ALA A 46 22.32 -22.71 47.03
C ALA A 46 21.49 -21.42 47.05
N GLY A 47 21.21 -20.89 48.24
CA GLY A 47 20.53 -19.60 48.42
C GLY A 47 21.32 -18.44 47.81
N LEU A 48 22.64 -18.42 47.99
CA LEU A 48 23.51 -17.44 47.34
C LEU A 48 23.42 -17.53 45.81
N ALA A 49 23.56 -18.72 45.23
CA ALA A 49 23.48 -18.92 43.77
C ALA A 49 22.12 -18.51 43.19
N ILE A 50 21.01 -18.78 43.89
CA ILE A 50 19.66 -18.33 43.50
C ILE A 50 19.58 -16.80 43.55
N SER A 51 20.10 -16.18 44.61
CA SER A 51 20.08 -14.71 44.76
C SER A 51 20.91 -13.99 43.69
N GLU A 52 22.03 -14.59 43.26
CA GLU A 52 22.87 -14.08 42.17
C GLU A 52 22.13 -14.14 40.84
N ARG A 53 21.41 -15.23 40.57
CA ARG A 53 20.53 -15.35 39.39
C ARG A 53 19.42 -14.30 39.42
N PHE A 54 18.75 -14.11 40.56
CA PHE A 54 17.75 -13.05 40.72
C PHE A 54 18.35 -11.66 40.52
N THR A 55 19.55 -11.40 41.07
CA THR A 55 20.26 -10.14 40.87
C THR A 55 20.59 -9.89 39.40
N SER A 56 21.06 -10.92 38.70
CA SER A 56 21.32 -10.86 37.25
C SER A 56 20.04 -10.56 36.46
N GLN A 57 18.95 -11.27 36.75
CA GLN A 57 17.65 -11.06 36.10
C GLN A 57 17.10 -9.65 36.36
N ILE A 58 17.12 -9.16 37.60
CA ILE A 58 16.68 -7.79 37.96
C ILE A 58 17.49 -6.75 37.19
N ARG A 59 18.82 -6.88 37.17
CA ARG A 59 19.70 -5.95 36.42
C ARG A 59 19.40 -6.00 34.92
N GLY A 60 19.19 -7.20 34.37
CA GLY A 60 18.81 -7.40 32.97
C GLY A 60 17.45 -6.77 32.65
N GLN A 61 16.44 -6.96 33.49
CA GLN A 61 15.10 -6.37 33.31
C GLN A 61 15.14 -4.84 33.43
N ASN A 62 15.93 -4.29 34.36
CA ASN A 62 16.09 -2.84 34.48
C ASN A 62 16.78 -2.22 33.26
N GLN A 63 17.72 -2.94 32.62
CA GLN A 63 18.28 -2.51 31.34
C GLN A 63 17.26 -2.65 30.21
N ALA A 64 16.48 -3.73 30.18
CA ALA A 64 15.41 -3.94 29.20
C ALA A 64 14.33 -2.84 29.27
N ILE A 65 13.96 -2.38 30.48
CA ILE A 65 13.07 -1.23 30.66
C ILE A 65 13.66 0.02 30.00
N ARG A 66 14.95 0.31 30.19
CA ARG A 66 15.61 1.45 29.52
C ARG A 66 15.57 1.30 28.00
N ASN A 67 15.96 0.13 27.48
CA ASN A 67 15.92 -0.15 26.04
C ASN A 67 14.52 0.02 25.44
N ALA A 68 13.47 -0.40 26.17
CA ALA A 68 12.09 -0.22 25.75
C ALA A 68 11.68 1.26 25.69
N ASN A 69 12.12 2.08 26.66
CA ASN A 69 11.91 3.53 26.64
C ASN A 69 12.69 4.22 25.51
N ASP A 70 13.89 3.72 25.16
CA ASP A 70 14.63 4.19 23.97
C ASP A 70 13.83 3.90 22.70
N GLY A 71 13.22 2.71 22.60
CA GLY A 71 12.32 2.33 21.51
C GLY A 71 11.10 3.27 21.41
N ILE A 72 10.46 3.60 22.53
CA ILE A 72 9.36 4.58 22.58
C ILE A 72 9.83 5.96 22.09
N SER A 73 10.98 6.44 22.58
CA SER A 73 11.53 7.74 22.22
C SER A 73 11.84 7.85 20.72
N MET A 74 12.37 6.77 20.13
CA MET A 74 12.59 6.68 18.69
C MET A 74 11.27 6.72 17.91
N LEU A 75 10.26 5.93 18.32
CA LEU A 75 8.96 5.91 17.67
C LEU A 75 8.24 7.26 17.75
N GLN A 76 8.38 7.99 18.86
CA GLN A 76 7.88 9.36 18.99
C GLN A 76 8.59 10.33 18.03
N THR A 77 9.90 10.17 17.86
CA THR A 77 10.68 10.95 16.86
C THR A 77 10.15 10.70 15.45
N ALA A 78 9.90 9.43 15.10
CA ALA A 78 9.31 9.05 13.82
C ALA A 78 7.87 9.58 13.65
N GLU A 79 7.04 9.53 14.69
CA GLU A 79 5.66 10.03 14.67
C GLU A 79 5.62 11.56 14.45
N GLY A 80 6.47 12.32 15.13
CA GLY A 80 6.55 13.78 14.95
C GLY A 80 6.98 14.18 13.54
N ALA A 81 7.95 13.46 12.97
CA ALA A 81 8.35 13.64 11.58
C ALA A 81 7.20 13.30 10.61
N ALA A 82 6.49 12.20 10.84
CA ALA A 82 5.33 11.80 10.03
C ALA A 82 4.17 12.81 10.11
N THR A 83 3.95 13.43 11.25
CA THR A 83 2.97 14.51 11.44
C THR A 83 3.34 15.74 10.59
N THR A 84 4.63 16.09 10.55
CA THR A 84 5.11 17.20 9.69
C THR A 84 4.95 16.87 8.20
N VAL A 85 5.29 15.65 7.78
CA VAL A 85 5.05 15.18 6.40
C VAL A 85 3.56 15.24 6.05
N THR A 86 2.68 14.84 6.97
CA THR A 86 1.22 14.91 6.77
C THR A 86 0.77 16.35 6.50
N GLY A 87 1.26 17.33 7.28
CA GLY A 87 0.95 18.74 7.07
C GLY A 87 1.42 19.27 5.72
N ASN A 88 2.63 18.90 5.29
CA ASN A 88 3.15 19.29 3.97
C ASN A 88 2.33 18.67 2.83
N LEU A 89 1.93 17.39 2.96
CA LEU A 89 1.07 16.72 1.98
C LEU A 89 -0.30 17.38 1.88
N GLN A 90 -0.92 17.72 3.01
CA GLN A 90 -2.19 18.45 3.03
C GLN A 90 -2.06 19.81 2.34
N ARG A 91 -0.97 20.54 2.57
CA ARG A 91 -0.70 21.81 1.88
C ARG A 91 -0.53 21.62 0.37
N ILE A 92 0.21 20.61 -0.08
CA ILE A 92 0.33 20.29 -1.52
C ILE A 92 -1.05 19.99 -2.11
N ARG A 93 -1.90 19.25 -1.38
CA ARG A 93 -3.28 18.97 -1.81
C ARG A 93 -4.10 20.23 -1.99
N GLU A 94 -4.02 21.18 -1.07
CA GLU A 94 -4.69 22.49 -1.18
C GLU A 94 -4.24 23.25 -2.44
N LEU A 95 -2.93 23.27 -2.70
CA LEU A 95 -2.37 23.92 -3.90
C LEU A 95 -2.82 23.24 -5.19
N ALA A 96 -2.93 21.91 -5.20
CA ALA A 96 -3.46 21.16 -6.34
C ALA A 96 -4.94 21.50 -6.59
N VAL A 97 -5.78 21.50 -5.54
CA VAL A 97 -7.19 21.94 -5.63
C VAL A 97 -7.29 23.39 -6.14
N GLN A 98 -6.43 24.28 -5.63
CA GLN A 98 -6.38 25.66 -6.10
C GLN A 98 -6.04 25.71 -7.59
N SER A 99 -4.98 25.01 -8.02
CA SER A 99 -4.50 25.00 -9.40
C SER A 99 -5.50 24.44 -10.40
N ALA A 100 -6.33 23.49 -9.97
CA ALA A 100 -7.40 22.91 -10.79
C ALA A 100 -8.51 23.92 -11.16
N ASN A 101 -8.61 25.09 -10.51
CA ASN A 101 -9.60 26.10 -10.88
C ASN A 101 -9.29 26.72 -12.25
N ALA A 102 -10.33 26.83 -13.09
CA ALA A 102 -10.24 27.41 -14.43
C ALA A 102 -9.83 28.90 -14.43
N THR A 103 -10.08 29.63 -13.35
CA THR A 103 -9.76 31.06 -13.22
C THR A 103 -8.26 31.35 -13.05
N ASN A 104 -7.44 30.34 -12.73
CA ASN A 104 -6.00 30.54 -12.61
C ASN A 104 -5.34 30.56 -14.00
N SER A 105 -4.46 31.53 -14.21
CA SER A 105 -3.64 31.59 -15.42
C SER A 105 -2.51 30.56 -15.39
N ALA A 106 -1.87 30.30 -16.53
CA ALA A 106 -0.69 29.43 -16.59
C ALA A 106 0.46 29.93 -15.68
N SER A 107 0.65 31.25 -15.56
CA SER A 107 1.63 31.85 -14.65
C SER A 107 1.28 31.67 -13.17
N ASP A 108 -0.01 31.70 -12.82
CA ASP A 108 -0.45 31.44 -11.44
C ASP A 108 -0.15 29.99 -11.07
N ARG A 109 -0.46 29.04 -11.96
CA ARG A 109 -0.16 27.61 -11.76
C ARG A 109 1.33 27.34 -11.62
N GLN A 110 2.18 28.02 -12.40
CA GLN A 110 3.63 27.94 -12.23
C GLN A 110 4.10 28.45 -10.87
N SER A 111 3.46 29.49 -10.33
CA SER A 111 3.78 30.00 -8.99
C SER A 111 3.37 29.00 -7.90
N LEU A 112 2.19 28.37 -8.04
CA LEU A 112 1.75 27.29 -7.15
C LEU A 112 2.71 26.08 -7.21
N GLN A 113 3.19 25.71 -8.40
CA GLN A 113 4.16 24.63 -8.57
C GLN A 113 5.47 24.90 -7.81
N GLN A 114 5.92 26.15 -7.73
CA GLN A 114 7.13 26.48 -6.96
C GLN A 114 6.95 26.19 -5.47
N GLU A 115 5.79 26.49 -4.89
CA GLU A 115 5.47 26.14 -3.51
C GLU A 115 5.36 24.62 -3.32
N VAL A 116 4.71 23.92 -4.26
CA VAL A 116 4.66 22.45 -4.27
C VAL A 116 6.06 21.84 -4.28
N ASN A 117 6.98 22.35 -5.11
CA ASN A 117 8.35 21.88 -5.18
C ASN A 117 9.12 22.07 -3.86
N GLN A 118 8.89 23.18 -3.15
CA GLN A 118 9.52 23.43 -1.84
C GLN A 118 8.99 22.47 -0.78
N LEU A 119 7.68 22.24 -0.73
CA LEU A 119 7.06 21.31 0.20
C LEU A 119 7.49 19.87 -0.08
N ALA A 120 7.58 19.49 -1.36
CA ALA A 120 8.08 18.18 -1.77
C ALA A 120 9.55 17.98 -1.34
N ALA A 121 10.41 18.98 -1.57
CA ALA A 121 11.80 18.93 -1.14
C ALA A 121 11.92 18.80 0.40
N GLU A 122 11.06 19.48 1.15
CA GLU A 122 11.02 19.36 2.61
C GLU A 122 10.57 17.96 3.06
N ILE A 123 9.58 17.35 2.40
CA ILE A 123 9.18 15.96 2.64
C ILE A 123 10.36 15.01 2.38
N ASP A 124 11.06 15.16 1.25
CA ASP A 124 12.25 14.34 0.95
C ASP A 124 13.32 14.49 2.03
N ARG A 125 13.58 15.74 2.45
CA ARG A 125 14.55 16.05 3.50
C ARG A 125 14.16 15.38 4.82
N ILE A 126 12.92 15.51 5.28
CA ILE A 126 12.44 14.88 6.52
C ILE A 126 12.61 13.36 6.44
N GLY A 127 12.13 12.73 5.36
CA GLY A 127 12.20 11.28 5.17
C GLY A 127 13.64 10.73 5.16
N ARG A 128 14.60 11.53 4.68
CA ARG A 128 16.02 11.11 4.54
C ARG A 128 16.91 11.49 5.71
N THR A 129 16.56 12.55 6.43
CA THR A 129 17.44 13.11 7.46
C THR A 129 17.02 12.76 8.87
N THR A 130 15.74 12.44 9.12
CA THR A 130 15.25 12.10 10.47
C THR A 130 16.02 10.92 11.05
N GLU A 131 16.61 11.14 12.22
CA GLU A 131 17.46 10.18 12.89
C GLU A 131 17.23 10.17 14.40
N PHE A 132 17.50 9.03 15.01
CA PHE A 132 17.54 8.84 16.44
C PHE A 132 18.88 8.19 16.78
N ASN A 133 19.69 8.86 17.60
CA ASN A 133 21.04 8.38 17.94
C ASN A 133 21.88 8.01 16.69
N THR A 134 21.91 8.89 15.67
CA THR A 134 22.56 8.73 14.36
C THR A 134 21.98 7.65 13.43
N LEU A 135 21.01 6.86 13.90
CA LEU A 135 20.32 5.86 13.08
C LEU A 135 19.16 6.53 12.35
N LYS A 136 19.07 6.33 11.04
CA LYS A 136 17.88 6.74 10.28
C LYS A 136 16.67 5.97 10.79
N VAL A 137 15.57 6.68 11.04
CA VAL A 137 14.35 6.04 11.57
C VAL A 137 13.51 5.45 10.44
N PHE A 138 13.41 6.13 9.30
CA PHE A 138 12.67 5.69 8.12
C PHE A 138 13.52 4.82 7.20
N ASP A 139 12.87 3.96 6.42
CA ASP A 139 13.52 3.28 5.29
C ASP A 139 14.06 4.32 4.30
N GLN A 140 15.30 4.09 3.85
CA GLN A 140 16.01 4.96 2.93
C GLN A 140 15.88 4.52 1.47
N SER A 141 15.23 3.37 1.22
CA SER A 141 14.82 2.96 -0.11
C SER A 141 13.96 4.03 -0.78
N ARG A 142 14.22 4.28 -2.07
CA ARG A 142 13.41 5.18 -2.91
C ARG A 142 12.37 4.41 -3.72
N ASN A 143 12.26 3.11 -3.53
CA ASN A 143 11.23 2.32 -4.19
C ASN A 143 9.88 2.82 -3.72
N LYS A 144 8.99 3.06 -4.68
CA LYS A 144 7.59 3.39 -4.40
C LYS A 144 7.03 2.32 -3.47
N VAL A 145 6.34 2.73 -2.41
CA VAL A 145 5.61 1.84 -1.49
C VAL A 145 4.10 2.08 -1.56
N THR A 146 3.70 3.09 -2.33
CA THR A 146 2.33 3.36 -2.73
C THR A 146 2.08 2.70 -4.09
N GLY A 147 1.07 1.83 -4.22
CA GLY A 147 0.73 1.21 -5.51
C GLY A 147 1.51 -0.07 -5.87
N LEU A 148 1.75 -0.28 -7.16
CA LEU A 148 2.36 -1.50 -7.74
C LEU A 148 3.90 -1.42 -7.83
N SER A 149 4.53 -2.60 -7.83
CA SER A 149 6.00 -2.72 -7.85
C SER A 149 6.64 -2.25 -9.15
N ASN A 150 5.95 -2.43 -10.29
CA ASN A 150 6.34 -1.88 -11.58
C ASN A 150 5.68 -0.51 -11.77
N THR A 151 6.50 0.52 -11.97
CA THR A 151 6.05 1.91 -12.09
C THR A 151 5.18 2.17 -13.31
N ASP A 152 5.43 1.47 -14.41
CA ASP A 152 4.65 1.64 -15.64
C ASP A 152 3.27 0.99 -15.48
N GLN A 153 3.23 -0.23 -14.92
CA GLN A 153 1.96 -0.88 -14.59
C GLN A 153 1.12 -0.05 -13.62
N ASP A 154 1.74 0.55 -12.61
CA ASP A 154 1.04 1.41 -11.65
C ASP A 154 0.43 2.65 -12.31
N ALA A 155 1.13 3.27 -13.25
CA ALA A 155 0.65 4.43 -13.99
C ALA A 155 -0.50 4.06 -14.94
N VAL A 156 -0.44 2.90 -15.62
CA VAL A 156 -1.57 2.40 -16.42
C VAL A 156 -2.81 2.21 -15.54
N ILE A 157 -2.65 1.49 -14.42
CA ILE A 157 -3.75 1.26 -13.47
C ILE A 157 -4.30 2.58 -12.92
N GLU A 158 -3.44 3.55 -12.65
CA GLU A 158 -3.86 4.89 -12.21
C GLU A 158 -4.66 5.66 -13.26
N GLY A 159 -4.36 5.49 -14.56
CA GLY A 159 -5.17 6.05 -15.65
C GLY A 159 -6.53 5.37 -15.77
N LEU A 160 -6.53 4.03 -15.81
CA LEU A 160 -7.74 3.21 -15.94
C LEU A 160 -8.72 3.46 -14.79
N GLN A 161 -8.24 3.40 -13.55
CA GLN A 161 -9.04 3.65 -12.34
C GLN A 161 -9.30 5.13 -12.11
N GLY A 162 -8.48 6.00 -12.70
CA GLY A 162 -8.55 7.45 -12.52
C GLY A 162 -9.70 8.07 -13.28
N GLY A 163 -10.02 7.55 -14.47
CA GLY A 163 -11.14 8.03 -15.26
C GLY A 163 -11.31 7.36 -16.62
N TRP A 164 -10.26 6.82 -17.24
CA TRP A 164 -10.33 6.37 -18.63
C TRP A 164 -11.43 5.33 -18.88
N LEU A 165 -11.58 4.36 -17.98
CA LEU A 165 -12.64 3.34 -18.10
C LEU A 165 -14.05 3.92 -17.91
N GLU A 166 -14.24 4.68 -16.83
CA GLU A 166 -15.55 5.27 -16.50
C GLU A 166 -16.00 6.26 -17.58
N VAL A 167 -15.10 7.14 -18.01
CA VAL A 167 -15.39 8.17 -19.00
C VAL A 167 -15.69 7.52 -20.35
N ALA A 168 -14.92 6.52 -20.76
CA ALA A 168 -15.22 5.75 -21.97
C ALA A 168 -16.61 5.10 -21.92
N GLU A 169 -16.98 4.45 -20.81
CA GLU A 169 -18.31 3.84 -20.66
C GLU A 169 -19.42 4.90 -20.74
N ASN A 170 -19.23 6.06 -20.10
CA ASN A 170 -20.19 7.15 -20.17
C ASN A 170 -20.32 7.75 -21.58
N MET A 171 -19.20 7.90 -22.30
CA MET A 171 -19.20 8.34 -23.69
C MET A 171 -20.01 7.37 -24.55
N ILE A 172 -19.79 6.06 -24.40
CA ILE A 172 -20.52 5.02 -25.13
C ILE A 172 -22.02 5.06 -24.81
N SER A 173 -22.36 5.21 -23.53
CA SER A 173 -23.76 5.31 -23.10
C SER A 173 -24.45 6.54 -23.70
N GLN A 174 -23.77 7.69 -23.78
CA GLN A 174 -24.34 8.92 -24.33
C GLN A 174 -24.42 8.89 -25.86
N ALA A 175 -23.33 8.48 -26.52
CA ALA A 175 -23.19 8.48 -27.97
C ALA A 175 -23.97 7.35 -28.65
N TYR A 176 -23.93 6.14 -28.07
CA TYR A 176 -24.48 4.94 -28.68
C TYR A 176 -25.69 4.39 -27.93
N GLY A 177 -26.00 4.90 -26.74
CA GLY A 177 -27.17 4.48 -25.97
C GLY A 177 -27.17 3.00 -25.62
N ILE A 178 -25.98 2.40 -25.51
CA ILE A 178 -25.73 1.02 -25.08
C ILE A 178 -24.80 1.04 -23.87
N MET A 179 -24.90 0.04 -23.02
CA MET A 179 -24.07 -0.08 -21.81
C MET A 179 -23.93 -1.55 -21.41
N GLY A 180 -22.93 -1.85 -20.58
CA GLY A 180 -22.81 -3.17 -19.97
C GLY A 180 -24.03 -3.51 -19.09
N LYS A 181 -24.36 -4.80 -18.97
CA LYS A 181 -25.54 -5.30 -18.24
C LYS A 181 -25.16 -6.04 -16.95
N GLY A 182 -24.12 -5.57 -16.26
CA GLY A 182 -23.53 -6.22 -15.09
C GLY A 182 -22.63 -7.40 -15.44
N ASN A 183 -22.10 -7.43 -16.67
CA ASN A 183 -21.23 -8.49 -17.15
C ASN A 183 -19.88 -8.43 -16.43
N ALA A 184 -19.28 -9.59 -16.13
CA ALA A 184 -17.92 -9.62 -15.61
C ALA A 184 -16.92 -9.23 -16.69
N ILE A 185 -15.96 -8.35 -16.33
CA ILE A 185 -14.81 -7.99 -17.15
C ILE A 185 -13.51 -8.20 -16.35
N SER A 186 -12.50 -8.83 -16.95
CA SER A 186 -11.16 -8.85 -16.36
C SER A 186 -10.25 -7.80 -17.01
N ILE A 187 -9.52 -7.04 -16.19
CA ILE A 187 -8.49 -6.11 -16.64
C ILE A 187 -7.13 -6.75 -16.40
N GLU A 188 -6.40 -7.03 -17.49
CA GLU A 188 -5.19 -7.84 -17.49
C GLU A 188 -4.04 -7.06 -18.18
N LEU A 189 -2.87 -6.99 -17.54
CA LEU A 189 -1.68 -6.27 -18.00
C LEU A 189 -0.50 -7.20 -18.33
N THR A 190 -0.54 -8.48 -17.92
CA THR A 190 0.57 -9.42 -18.17
C THR A 190 0.19 -10.69 -18.92
N THR A 191 -1.10 -10.90 -19.16
CA THR A 191 -1.62 -12.14 -19.76
C THR A 191 -1.50 -12.18 -21.29
N PHE A 192 -1.21 -11.04 -21.91
CA PHE A 192 -1.03 -10.88 -23.34
C PHE A 192 0.18 -10.00 -23.62
N THR A 193 0.97 -10.41 -24.59
CA THR A 193 1.93 -9.53 -25.28
C THR A 193 2.17 -10.07 -26.69
N ASP A 194 2.29 -9.19 -27.68
CA ASP A 194 2.81 -9.52 -29.01
C ASP A 194 4.28 -9.10 -29.20
N ALA A 195 4.97 -8.81 -28.07
CA ALA A 195 6.25 -8.13 -27.97
C ALA A 195 6.14 -6.66 -28.36
N ALA A 196 7.20 -6.02 -28.86
CA ALA A 196 7.05 -4.70 -29.47
C ALA A 196 6.30 -4.87 -30.78
N GLY A 197 5.05 -4.42 -30.83
CA GLY A 197 4.09 -4.70 -31.89
C GLY A 197 3.19 -3.52 -32.20
N ASN A 198 1.98 -3.82 -32.69
CA ASN A 198 1.00 -2.81 -33.09
C ASN A 198 -0.22 -2.80 -32.15
N THR A 199 -0.30 -3.69 -31.17
CA THR A 199 -1.52 -3.93 -30.39
C THR A 199 -1.34 -3.46 -28.95
N ALA A 200 -1.52 -2.16 -28.72
CA ALA A 200 -1.35 -1.57 -27.40
C ALA A 200 -2.37 -2.09 -26.36
N ALA A 201 -3.61 -2.30 -26.78
CA ALA A 201 -4.64 -2.95 -25.97
C ALA A 201 -5.61 -3.70 -26.89
N ARG A 202 -6.40 -4.61 -26.31
CA ARG A 202 -7.50 -5.28 -27.00
C ARG A 202 -8.56 -5.75 -26.02
N VAL A 203 -9.80 -5.87 -26.49
CA VAL A 203 -10.84 -6.63 -25.81
C VAL A 203 -11.08 -7.97 -26.48
N VAL A 204 -11.05 -9.02 -25.67
CA VAL A 204 -11.40 -10.37 -26.10
C VAL A 204 -12.64 -10.86 -25.34
N SER A 205 -13.45 -11.67 -26.01
CA SER A 205 -14.57 -12.37 -25.38
C SER A 205 -14.68 -13.77 -25.95
N SER A 206 -15.26 -14.68 -25.18
CA SER A 206 -15.70 -15.98 -25.66
C SER A 206 -17.00 -15.82 -26.43
N VAL A 207 -16.97 -16.16 -27.71
CA VAL A 207 -18.05 -15.92 -28.67
C VAL A 207 -18.72 -17.24 -29.04
N GLY A 208 -20.03 -17.33 -28.83
CA GLY A 208 -20.87 -18.42 -29.37
C GLY A 208 -21.32 -18.12 -30.80
N ALA A 209 -22.05 -19.04 -31.44
CA ALA A 209 -22.59 -18.80 -32.79
C ALA A 209 -23.62 -17.64 -32.85
N SER A 210 -24.22 -17.30 -31.70
CA SER A 210 -25.23 -16.24 -31.53
C SER A 210 -25.21 -15.75 -30.08
N GLY A 211 -25.72 -14.55 -29.82
CA GLY A 211 -25.91 -14.05 -28.46
C GLY A 211 -24.73 -13.22 -27.91
N PRO A 212 -24.81 -12.79 -26.64
CA PRO A 212 -23.76 -11.98 -26.03
C PRO A 212 -22.46 -12.77 -25.80
N GLY A 213 -21.34 -12.05 -25.83
CA GLY A 213 -20.03 -12.55 -25.43
C GLY A 213 -19.97 -12.85 -23.93
N THR A 214 -19.12 -13.80 -23.57
CA THR A 214 -18.82 -14.16 -22.17
C THR A 214 -17.33 -14.07 -21.90
N ASN A 215 -16.90 -14.10 -20.63
CA ASN A 215 -15.48 -14.03 -20.27
C ASN A 215 -14.77 -12.85 -20.96
N ILE A 216 -15.34 -11.65 -20.81
CA ILE A 216 -14.83 -10.43 -21.44
C ILE A 216 -13.55 -10.05 -20.71
N LYS A 217 -12.49 -9.77 -21.46
CA LYS A 217 -11.20 -9.36 -20.93
C LYS A 217 -10.69 -8.17 -21.69
N MET A 218 -10.31 -7.12 -20.97
CA MET A 218 -9.47 -6.06 -21.49
C MET A 218 -8.02 -6.43 -21.21
N GLN A 219 -7.26 -6.63 -22.28
CA GLN A 219 -5.85 -7.00 -22.22
C GLN A 219 -5.02 -5.83 -22.72
N ILE A 220 -4.08 -5.37 -21.89
CA ILE A 220 -3.21 -4.24 -22.18
C ILE A 220 -1.79 -4.78 -22.33
N ASP A 221 -1.18 -4.55 -23.49
CA ASP A 221 0.19 -4.98 -23.72
C ASP A 221 1.17 -3.94 -23.18
N MET A 222 1.78 -4.25 -22.04
CA MET A 222 2.77 -3.38 -21.42
C MET A 222 4.06 -3.20 -22.24
N ALA A 223 4.27 -3.94 -23.35
CA ALA A 223 5.37 -3.68 -24.27
C ALA A 223 5.10 -2.47 -25.18
N ASP A 224 3.84 -2.24 -25.55
CA ASP A 224 3.41 -1.20 -26.50
C ASP A 224 2.70 -0.02 -25.82
N PHE A 225 2.12 -0.23 -24.64
CA PHE A 225 1.38 0.79 -23.89
C PHE A 225 2.29 1.74 -23.08
N VAL A 226 3.59 1.79 -23.40
CA VAL A 226 4.64 2.52 -22.65
C VAL A 226 5.22 3.68 -23.48
N PRO A 227 5.42 4.87 -22.88
CA PRO A 227 5.16 5.16 -21.47
C PRO A 227 3.68 5.41 -21.19
N PRO A 228 3.16 4.96 -20.02
CA PRO A 228 1.87 5.38 -19.51
C PRO A 228 1.93 6.87 -19.16
N ASN A 229 1.67 7.70 -20.16
CA ASN A 229 1.85 9.14 -20.10
C ASN A 229 0.61 9.81 -19.51
N LEU A 230 0.43 9.68 -18.20
CA LEU A 230 -0.55 10.49 -17.49
C LEU A 230 -0.07 11.95 -17.41
N PRO A 231 -0.98 12.93 -17.50
CA PRO A 231 -2.39 12.83 -17.87
C PRO A 231 -2.63 12.77 -19.40
N ASN A 232 -3.82 12.31 -19.80
CA ASN A 232 -4.42 12.30 -21.14
C ASN A 232 -3.81 11.28 -22.12
N GLY A 233 -3.35 10.15 -21.61
CA GLY A 233 -2.84 9.04 -22.43
C GLY A 233 -1.58 9.32 -23.27
N GLY A 234 -0.99 10.51 -23.21
CA GLY A 234 0.27 10.87 -23.85
C GLY A 234 0.21 11.95 -24.91
N ASN A 235 0.83 11.67 -26.06
CA ASN A 235 1.02 12.64 -27.14
C ASN A 235 0.81 11.98 -28.49
N ALA A 236 0.39 12.79 -29.47
CA ALA A 236 0.17 12.34 -30.83
C ALA A 236 1.35 11.52 -31.41
N PRO A 237 1.08 10.50 -32.25
CA PRO A 237 -0.25 10.12 -32.75
C PRO A 237 -1.02 9.17 -31.82
N PHE A 238 -0.42 8.66 -30.74
CA PHE A 238 -1.02 7.65 -29.88
C PHE A 238 -1.37 8.20 -28.49
N TYR A 239 -2.65 8.06 -28.13
CA TYR A 239 -3.20 8.49 -26.86
C TYR A 239 -3.82 7.26 -26.19
N ASN A 240 -3.18 6.80 -25.12
CA ASN A 240 -3.52 5.55 -24.44
C ASN A 240 -4.95 5.53 -23.88
N ASP A 241 -5.44 6.67 -23.40
CA ASP A 241 -6.82 6.89 -22.95
C ASP A 241 -7.84 6.70 -24.08
N ARG A 242 -7.55 7.20 -25.29
CA ARG A 242 -8.37 6.99 -26.49
C ARG A 242 -8.35 5.55 -26.95
N ILE A 243 -7.20 4.88 -26.86
CA ILE A 243 -7.10 3.43 -27.12
C ILE A 243 -8.01 2.68 -26.13
N ILE A 244 -8.00 3.04 -24.84
CA ILE A 244 -8.93 2.45 -23.87
C ILE A 244 -10.39 2.76 -24.22
N ALA A 245 -10.71 3.97 -24.68
CA ALA A 245 -12.06 4.31 -25.12
C ALA A 245 -12.51 3.47 -26.33
N HIS A 246 -11.62 3.27 -27.31
CA HIS A 246 -11.83 2.36 -28.43
C HIS A 246 -12.15 0.94 -27.93
N GLU A 247 -11.29 0.39 -27.07
CA GLU A 247 -11.47 -0.97 -26.56
C GLU A 247 -12.72 -1.12 -25.70
N MET A 248 -13.11 -0.09 -24.95
CA MET A 248 -14.35 -0.10 -24.19
C MET A 248 -15.59 -0.18 -25.08
N VAL A 249 -15.55 0.35 -26.31
CA VAL A 249 -16.64 0.17 -27.29
C VAL A 249 -16.82 -1.32 -27.58
N HIS A 250 -15.74 -2.03 -27.86
CA HIS A 250 -15.77 -3.48 -28.09
C HIS A 250 -16.28 -4.24 -26.85
N ALA A 251 -15.85 -3.86 -25.64
CA ALA A 251 -16.34 -4.46 -24.40
C ALA A 251 -17.86 -4.29 -24.24
N VAL A 252 -18.39 -3.09 -24.49
CA VAL A 252 -19.83 -2.82 -24.40
C VAL A 252 -20.60 -3.55 -25.51
N MET A 253 -20.10 -3.54 -26.75
CA MET A 253 -20.70 -4.28 -27.86
C MET A 253 -20.76 -5.78 -27.59
N ALA A 254 -19.73 -6.33 -26.94
CA ALA A 254 -19.69 -7.74 -26.56
C ALA A 254 -20.82 -8.15 -25.61
N THR A 255 -21.41 -7.22 -24.86
CA THR A 255 -22.58 -7.50 -24.01
C THR A 255 -23.92 -7.50 -24.77
N GLY A 256 -23.90 -7.10 -26.05
CA GLY A 256 -25.07 -6.99 -26.90
C GLY A 256 -25.68 -8.33 -27.30
N ALA A 257 -26.99 -8.35 -27.50
CA ALA A 257 -27.74 -9.56 -27.81
C ALA A 257 -27.36 -10.21 -29.14
N SER A 258 -26.79 -9.46 -30.10
CA SER A 258 -26.30 -9.98 -31.39
C SER A 258 -24.78 -9.98 -31.55
N TRP A 259 -24.02 -10.02 -30.45
CA TRP A 259 -22.56 -10.00 -30.55
C TRP A 259 -22.00 -11.21 -31.31
N GLY A 260 -22.53 -12.41 -31.07
CA GLY A 260 -22.11 -13.62 -31.76
C GLY A 260 -22.26 -13.55 -33.27
N GLU A 261 -23.33 -12.91 -33.75
CA GLU A 261 -23.60 -12.70 -35.16
C GLU A 261 -22.59 -11.72 -35.78
N LEU A 262 -22.26 -10.64 -35.07
CA LEU A 262 -21.31 -9.62 -35.54
C LEU A 262 -19.86 -10.10 -35.49
N ALA A 263 -19.45 -10.68 -34.37
CA ALA A 263 -18.07 -11.10 -34.14
C ALA A 263 -17.65 -12.29 -35.02
N ASN A 264 -18.60 -13.10 -35.49
CA ASN A 264 -18.34 -14.18 -36.45
C ASN A 264 -18.49 -13.74 -37.93
N ASP A 265 -18.90 -12.49 -38.20
CA ASP A 265 -19.07 -11.95 -39.55
C ASP A 265 -17.88 -11.05 -39.93
N GLY A 266 -16.95 -11.59 -40.71
CA GLY A 266 -15.78 -10.84 -41.20
C GLY A 266 -16.13 -9.63 -42.09
N THR A 267 -17.38 -9.53 -42.58
CA THR A 267 -17.84 -8.35 -43.33
C THR A 267 -18.36 -7.23 -42.43
N ALA A 268 -18.46 -7.48 -41.12
CA ALA A 268 -18.86 -6.50 -40.11
C ALA A 268 -17.66 -5.83 -39.42
N THR A 269 -16.41 -6.29 -39.64
CA THR A 269 -15.22 -5.76 -38.97
C THR A 269 -15.06 -4.25 -39.13
N TRP A 270 -15.21 -3.71 -40.35
CA TRP A 270 -15.12 -2.26 -40.58
C TRP A 270 -16.16 -1.48 -39.76
N PHE A 271 -17.34 -2.06 -39.49
CA PHE A 271 -18.38 -1.40 -38.72
C PHE A 271 -18.04 -1.41 -37.23
N LEU A 272 -17.55 -2.54 -36.72
CA LEU A 272 -17.13 -2.70 -35.33
C LEU A 272 -15.97 -1.75 -35.02
N GLU A 273 -14.88 -1.82 -35.80
CA GLU A 273 -13.70 -0.98 -35.63
C GLU A 273 -14.01 0.49 -35.91
N GLY A 274 -14.82 0.78 -36.92
CA GLY A 274 -15.21 2.15 -37.24
C GLY A 274 -16.02 2.81 -36.13
N ALA A 275 -16.92 2.06 -35.48
CA ALA A 275 -17.68 2.56 -34.34
C ALA A 275 -16.77 2.73 -33.10
N ALA A 276 -15.77 1.88 -32.92
CA ALA A 276 -14.77 2.05 -31.88
C ALA A 276 -13.90 3.29 -32.11
N GLU A 277 -13.51 3.58 -33.34
CA GLU A 277 -12.76 4.80 -33.70
C GLU A 277 -13.61 6.08 -33.62
N PHE A 278 -14.89 6.00 -33.98
CA PHE A 278 -15.78 7.16 -34.03
C PHE A 278 -16.07 7.75 -32.64
N ILE A 279 -15.95 6.95 -31.57
CA ILE A 279 -16.24 7.42 -30.20
C ILE A 279 -15.29 8.54 -29.76
N HIS A 280 -14.03 8.48 -30.18
CA HIS A 280 -12.98 9.41 -29.78
C HIS A 280 -12.42 10.22 -30.95
N GLY A 281 -12.89 9.96 -32.18
CA GLY A 281 -12.46 10.65 -33.38
C GLY A 281 -11.13 10.13 -33.95
N ALA A 282 -10.88 10.37 -35.24
CA ALA A 282 -9.63 9.96 -35.89
C ALA A 282 -9.22 10.86 -37.07
N GLU A 283 -9.70 12.11 -37.11
CA GLU A 283 -9.46 13.02 -38.24
C GLU A 283 -7.96 13.27 -38.49
N GLU A 284 -7.15 13.35 -37.44
CA GLU A 284 -5.71 13.51 -37.56
C GLU A 284 -5.04 12.32 -38.26
N ARG A 285 -5.57 11.10 -38.04
CA ARG A 285 -5.08 9.88 -38.70
C ARG A 285 -5.58 9.82 -40.14
N VAL A 286 -6.83 10.19 -40.40
CA VAL A 286 -7.41 10.32 -41.75
C VAL A 286 -6.57 11.30 -42.60
N GLN A 287 -6.18 12.44 -42.03
CA GLN A 287 -5.33 13.42 -42.69
C GLN A 287 -3.93 12.85 -42.99
N ALA A 288 -3.32 12.16 -42.02
CA ALA A 288 -2.00 11.57 -42.18
C ALA A 288 -1.95 10.45 -43.23
N ASP A 289 -2.98 9.60 -43.25
CA ASP A 289 -3.08 8.45 -44.16
C ASP A 289 -3.45 8.87 -45.60
N GLY A 290 -3.97 10.08 -45.82
CA GLY A 290 -4.29 10.59 -47.16
C GLY A 290 -5.38 9.77 -47.88
N VAL A 291 -6.38 9.30 -47.14
CA VAL A 291 -7.24 8.16 -47.51
C VAL A 291 -8.23 8.38 -48.65
N ALA A 292 -8.49 9.61 -49.11
CA ALA A 292 -9.64 9.95 -49.96
C ALA A 292 -9.87 9.05 -51.21
N ALA A 293 -8.82 8.44 -51.77
CA ALA A 293 -8.93 7.53 -52.92
C ALA A 293 -9.29 6.07 -52.54
N THR A 294 -8.77 5.53 -51.43
CA THR A 294 -8.76 4.08 -51.14
C THR A 294 -9.83 3.62 -50.14
N LEU A 295 -10.57 4.54 -49.51
CA LEU A 295 -11.51 4.25 -48.40
C LEU A 295 -12.43 3.05 -48.62
N ALA A 296 -13.17 3.02 -49.75
CA ALA A 296 -14.18 1.99 -49.99
C ALA A 296 -13.60 0.59 -50.26
N ASP A 297 -12.35 0.52 -50.76
CA ASP A 297 -11.69 -0.75 -51.03
C ASP A 297 -11.28 -1.41 -49.70
N ASN A 298 -10.84 -0.61 -48.74
CA ASN A 298 -10.39 -1.08 -47.42
C ASN A 298 -11.55 -1.54 -46.52
N ILE A 299 -12.75 -0.95 -46.59
CA ILE A 299 -13.92 -1.48 -45.86
C ILE A 299 -14.46 -2.78 -46.49
N SER A 300 -14.15 -3.03 -47.76
CA SER A 300 -14.58 -4.23 -48.49
C SER A 300 -13.58 -5.38 -48.36
N ALA A 301 -12.31 -5.07 -48.05
CA ALA A 301 -11.23 -6.03 -47.88
C ALA A 301 -10.31 -5.58 -46.72
N TRP A 302 -10.71 -5.91 -45.49
CA TRP A 302 -10.04 -5.49 -44.27
C TRP A 302 -8.61 -6.04 -44.17
N GLY A 303 -7.61 -5.15 -44.18
CA GLY A 303 -6.19 -5.47 -44.03
C GLY A 303 -5.65 -5.35 -42.60
N GLY A 304 -6.36 -4.64 -41.72
CA GLY A 304 -5.94 -4.36 -40.34
C GLY A 304 -4.83 -3.32 -40.19
N GLY A 305 -4.54 -2.53 -41.23
CA GLY A 305 -3.59 -1.41 -41.19
C GLY A 305 -4.25 -0.07 -40.85
N SER A 306 -3.45 0.96 -40.61
CA SER A 306 -3.94 2.33 -40.28
C SER A 306 -5.01 2.84 -41.24
N VAL A 307 -4.80 2.64 -42.54
CA VAL A 307 -5.72 3.07 -43.61
C VAL A 307 -7.08 2.36 -43.48
N ASP A 308 -7.14 1.11 -43.02
CA ASP A 308 -8.40 0.38 -42.79
C ASP A 308 -9.20 1.04 -41.67
N TYR A 309 -8.58 1.35 -40.53
CA TYR A 309 -9.21 2.06 -39.40
C TYR A 309 -9.67 3.46 -39.78
N SER A 310 -8.83 4.22 -40.49
CA SER A 310 -9.20 5.53 -41.06
C SER A 310 -10.39 5.40 -42.02
N SER A 311 -10.45 4.32 -42.79
CA SER A 311 -11.56 4.06 -43.72
C SER A 311 -12.86 3.70 -43.02
N ALA A 312 -12.78 2.86 -42.00
CA ALA A 312 -13.90 2.50 -41.14
C ALA A 312 -14.48 3.70 -40.38
N TYR A 313 -13.62 4.55 -39.80
CA TYR A 313 -14.03 5.79 -39.14
C TYR A 313 -14.83 6.70 -40.10
N VAL A 314 -14.30 6.97 -41.29
CA VAL A 314 -14.98 7.83 -42.28
C VAL A 314 -16.30 7.20 -42.73
N ALA A 315 -16.34 5.88 -42.93
CA ALA A 315 -17.56 5.18 -43.30
C ALA A 315 -18.64 5.28 -42.22
N ILE A 316 -18.29 5.12 -40.94
CA ILE A 316 -19.23 5.25 -39.83
C ILE A 316 -19.72 6.68 -39.66
N ARG A 317 -18.86 7.69 -39.79
CA ARG A 317 -19.29 9.09 -39.75
C ARG A 317 -20.23 9.42 -40.91
N TYR A 318 -19.91 8.96 -42.12
CA TYR A 318 -20.80 9.14 -43.28
C TYR A 318 -22.16 8.47 -43.04
N LEU A 319 -22.16 7.23 -42.52
CA LEU A 319 -23.38 6.51 -42.17
C LEU A 319 -24.20 7.26 -41.10
N HIS A 320 -23.52 7.79 -40.08
CA HIS A 320 -24.11 8.58 -39.02
C HIS A 320 -24.87 9.79 -39.59
N GLU A 321 -24.23 10.60 -40.43
CA GLU A 321 -24.88 11.77 -41.06
C GLU A 321 -26.06 11.38 -41.96
N LYS A 322 -25.97 10.26 -42.68
CA LYS A 322 -27.05 9.79 -43.56
C LYS A 322 -28.28 9.33 -42.79
N ILE A 323 -28.08 8.67 -41.65
CA ILE A 323 -29.19 8.28 -40.78
C ILE A 323 -29.79 9.51 -40.10
N GLN A 324 -28.97 10.48 -39.67
CA GLN A 324 -29.47 11.78 -39.16
C GLN A 324 -30.30 12.52 -40.21
N ALA A 325 -29.83 12.58 -41.46
CA ALA A 325 -30.57 13.18 -42.58
C ALA A 325 -31.91 12.46 -42.88
N ALA A 326 -31.99 11.15 -42.57
CA ALA A 326 -33.23 10.37 -42.62
C ALA A 326 -34.11 10.52 -41.37
N GLY A 327 -33.74 11.39 -40.43
CA GLY A 327 -34.48 11.69 -39.19
C GLY A 327 -34.22 10.71 -38.04
N GLY A 328 -33.08 10.01 -38.05
CA GLY A 328 -32.62 9.14 -36.96
C GLY A 328 -31.56 9.78 -36.08
N ASN A 329 -31.04 9.01 -35.12
CA ASN A 329 -29.98 9.47 -34.19
C ASN A 329 -28.58 9.06 -34.67
N GLY A 330 -28.41 8.87 -35.98
CA GLY A 330 -27.15 8.40 -36.54
C GLY A 330 -26.88 6.92 -36.26
N VAL A 331 -25.60 6.56 -36.12
CA VAL A 331 -25.15 5.18 -35.86
C VAL A 331 -25.69 4.60 -34.54
N GLN A 332 -26.11 5.46 -33.60
CA GLN A 332 -26.78 5.06 -32.36
C GLN A 332 -27.96 4.12 -32.62
N ASP A 333 -28.81 4.42 -33.61
CA ASP A 333 -29.99 3.62 -33.91
C ASP A 333 -29.60 2.18 -34.30
N MET A 334 -28.52 2.02 -35.06
CA MET A 334 -28.02 0.70 -35.47
C MET A 334 -27.41 -0.08 -34.31
N LEU A 335 -26.58 0.58 -33.49
CA LEU A 335 -25.95 -0.06 -32.33
C LEU A 335 -26.99 -0.48 -31.29
N GLN A 336 -27.99 0.35 -31.00
CA GLN A 336 -29.09 -0.03 -30.13
C GLN A 336 -29.90 -1.20 -30.69
N TYR A 337 -30.17 -1.22 -32.00
CA TYR A 337 -30.89 -2.32 -32.62
C TYR A 337 -30.14 -3.64 -32.45
N LEU A 338 -28.85 -3.68 -32.78
CA LEU A 338 -28.01 -4.88 -32.64
C LEU A 338 -27.84 -5.31 -31.17
N HIS A 339 -27.72 -4.34 -30.27
CA HIS A 339 -27.50 -4.61 -28.86
C HIS A 339 -28.74 -5.17 -28.14
N ASN A 340 -29.95 -4.82 -28.61
CA ASN A 340 -31.21 -5.18 -27.95
C ASN A 340 -31.97 -6.33 -28.61
N ASN A 341 -31.67 -6.66 -29.87
CA ASN A 341 -32.33 -7.74 -30.59
C ASN A 341 -31.35 -8.89 -30.78
N ALA A 342 -31.70 -10.10 -30.32
CA ALA A 342 -30.87 -11.29 -30.53
C ALA A 342 -31.03 -11.87 -31.94
N GLY A 343 -30.01 -12.51 -32.50
CA GLY A 343 -30.12 -13.19 -33.79
C GLY A 343 -30.06 -12.26 -35.01
N LYS A 344 -29.59 -11.01 -34.86
CA LYS A 344 -29.62 -10.00 -35.93
C LYS A 344 -28.23 -9.76 -36.50
N THR A 345 -28.14 -9.80 -37.81
CA THR A 345 -26.92 -9.47 -38.56
C THR A 345 -26.75 -7.97 -38.72
N LEU A 346 -25.55 -7.52 -39.10
CA LEU A 346 -25.32 -6.12 -39.47
C LEU A 346 -26.27 -5.67 -40.59
N ASN A 347 -26.51 -6.52 -41.60
CA ASN A 347 -27.43 -6.20 -42.68
C ASN A 347 -28.89 -6.04 -42.20
N ASP A 348 -29.33 -6.79 -41.19
CA ASP A 348 -30.65 -6.56 -40.56
C ASP A 348 -30.72 -5.18 -39.91
N ALA A 349 -29.64 -4.71 -39.29
CA ALA A 349 -29.59 -3.35 -38.75
C ALA A 349 -29.66 -2.29 -39.85
N PHE A 350 -28.99 -2.50 -41.00
CA PHE A 350 -29.15 -1.59 -42.14
C PHE A 350 -30.60 -1.44 -42.58
N VAL A 351 -31.31 -2.57 -42.70
CA VAL A 351 -32.72 -2.58 -43.13
C VAL A 351 -33.64 -1.90 -42.11
N ASN A 352 -33.41 -2.13 -40.81
CA ASN A 352 -34.40 -1.79 -39.78
C ASN A 352 -34.06 -0.53 -38.98
N ALA A 353 -32.80 -0.11 -38.93
CA ALA A 353 -32.32 0.97 -38.06
C ALA A 353 -31.81 2.20 -38.82
N THR A 354 -31.65 2.15 -40.15
CA THR A 354 -31.25 3.33 -40.96
C THR A 354 -32.42 4.22 -41.37
N ARG A 355 -33.63 3.93 -40.88
CA ARG A 355 -34.89 4.65 -41.20
C ARG A 355 -35.18 4.74 -42.70
N GLY A 356 -34.76 3.74 -43.46
CA GLY A 356 -34.95 3.67 -44.90
C GLY A 356 -33.88 4.39 -45.72
N ALA A 357 -32.82 4.93 -45.10
CA ALA A 357 -31.68 5.50 -45.83
C ALA A 357 -31.00 4.44 -46.72
N TYR A 358 -30.91 3.20 -46.22
CA TYR A 358 -30.30 2.09 -46.96
C TYR A 358 -31.13 0.81 -46.87
N ALA A 359 -31.30 0.12 -48.00
CA ALA A 359 -32.00 -1.16 -48.06
C ALA A 359 -31.12 -2.36 -47.68
N SER A 360 -29.80 -2.19 -47.61
CA SER A 360 -28.82 -3.22 -47.24
C SER A 360 -27.46 -2.59 -46.97
N GLN A 361 -26.56 -3.37 -46.36
CA GLN A 361 -25.14 -2.99 -46.22
C GLN A 361 -24.49 -2.75 -47.59
N ALA A 362 -24.79 -3.57 -48.59
CA ALA A 362 -24.23 -3.41 -49.94
C ALA A 362 -24.69 -2.10 -50.63
N ALA A 363 -25.94 -1.69 -50.39
CA ALA A 363 -26.45 -0.41 -50.89
C ALA A 363 -25.70 0.78 -50.26
N PHE A 364 -25.42 0.70 -48.95
CA PHE A 364 -24.59 1.68 -48.26
C PHE A 364 -23.17 1.73 -48.85
N VAL A 365 -22.49 0.59 -48.99
CA VAL A 365 -21.11 0.55 -49.52
C VAL A 365 -21.04 1.16 -50.93
N THR A 366 -22.06 0.91 -51.76
CA THR A 366 -22.15 1.51 -53.10
C THR A 366 -22.26 3.03 -53.05
N ASP A 367 -23.15 3.56 -52.19
CA ASP A 367 -23.32 5.00 -52.00
C ASP A 367 -22.08 5.66 -51.38
N PHE A 368 -21.47 5.04 -50.39
CA PHE A 368 -20.24 5.51 -49.77
C PHE A 368 -19.10 5.56 -50.79
N ASN A 369 -18.92 4.52 -51.60
CA ASN A 369 -17.87 4.49 -52.63
C ASN A 369 -18.03 5.62 -53.66
N ALA A 370 -19.27 6.00 -53.98
CA ALA A 370 -19.54 7.09 -54.91
C ALA A 370 -19.25 8.49 -54.31
N ASN A 371 -19.41 8.66 -52.99
CA ASN A 371 -19.41 9.98 -52.34
C ASN A 371 -18.24 10.24 -51.38
N LYS A 372 -17.47 9.21 -51.00
CA LYS A 372 -16.38 9.27 -50.00
C LYS A 372 -15.39 10.44 -50.20
N ALA A 373 -14.99 10.71 -51.44
CA ALA A 373 -13.99 11.75 -51.72
C ALA A 373 -14.53 13.15 -51.46
N GLY A 374 -15.78 13.42 -51.84
CA GLY A 374 -16.45 14.69 -51.56
C GLY A 374 -16.74 14.86 -50.07
N PHE A 375 -17.03 13.77 -49.38
CA PHE A 375 -17.27 13.77 -47.93
C PHE A 375 -16.02 14.18 -47.14
N VAL A 376 -14.89 13.51 -47.38
CA VAL A 376 -13.62 13.83 -46.70
C VAL A 376 -13.11 15.23 -47.03
N ALA A 377 -13.39 15.73 -48.24
CA ALA A 377 -13.06 17.12 -48.60
C ALA A 377 -13.81 18.17 -47.77
N GLY A 378 -14.87 17.78 -47.05
CA GLY A 378 -15.62 18.64 -46.14
C GLY A 378 -15.09 18.68 -44.71
N PHE A 379 -14.11 17.84 -44.34
CA PHE A 379 -13.56 17.81 -42.98
C PHE A 379 -12.71 19.05 -42.71
N ASP A 380 -12.74 19.56 -41.47
CA ASP A 380 -11.94 20.70 -41.03
C ASP A 380 -10.66 20.24 -40.32
N PHE A 381 -9.67 19.81 -41.10
CA PHE A 381 -8.36 19.44 -40.54
C PHE A 381 -7.51 20.62 -40.04
N SER A 382 -8.06 21.85 -39.99
CA SER A 382 -7.31 23.04 -39.53
C SER A 382 -7.43 23.27 -38.02
N ASN A 383 -8.40 22.64 -37.37
CA ASN A 383 -8.63 22.75 -35.93
C ASN A 383 -7.97 21.59 -35.17
N SER A 384 -8.20 21.48 -33.85
CA SER A 384 -7.60 20.45 -32.99
C SER A 384 -8.59 19.35 -32.56
N ASP A 385 -9.84 19.42 -33.02
CA ASP A 385 -10.87 18.45 -32.73
C ASP A 385 -10.56 17.14 -33.47
N PRO A 386 -10.69 15.97 -32.81
CA PRO A 386 -10.39 14.70 -33.45
C PRO A 386 -11.55 14.21 -34.34
N GLY A 387 -12.68 14.91 -34.39
CA GLY A 387 -13.90 14.48 -35.08
C GLY A 387 -14.59 13.33 -34.35
N ALA A 388 -14.67 13.41 -33.01
CA ALA A 388 -15.42 12.46 -32.20
C ALA A 388 -16.93 12.68 -32.34
N ILE A 389 -17.73 11.61 -32.20
CA ILE A 389 -19.19 11.73 -32.10
C ILE A 389 -19.58 12.66 -30.93
N GLY A 390 -20.52 13.57 -31.16
CA GLY A 390 -20.90 14.63 -30.21
C GLY A 390 -19.90 15.80 -30.14
N GLY A 391 -18.78 15.74 -30.86
CA GLY A 391 -17.77 16.80 -30.96
C GLY A 391 -18.17 17.93 -31.92
N LEU A 392 -17.29 18.94 -32.07
CA LEU A 392 -17.57 20.12 -32.89
C LEU A 392 -17.77 19.74 -34.36
N ASP A 393 -16.84 18.97 -34.93
CA ASP A 393 -16.80 18.72 -36.38
C ASP A 393 -17.86 17.73 -36.86
N VAL A 394 -18.39 16.91 -35.95
CA VAL A 394 -19.41 15.90 -36.27
C VAL A 394 -20.82 16.42 -35.99
N ASP A 395 -21.07 16.93 -34.78
CA ASP A 395 -22.42 17.21 -34.28
C ASP A 395 -22.62 18.68 -33.85
N ASN A 396 -21.68 19.58 -34.20
CA ASN A 396 -21.63 20.97 -33.69
C ASN A 396 -21.66 21.05 -32.16
N GLY A 397 -21.03 20.09 -31.50
CA GLY A 397 -20.89 20.04 -30.05
C GLY A 397 -19.81 20.99 -29.52
N THR A 398 -19.34 20.69 -28.30
CA THR A 398 -18.21 21.43 -27.73
C THR A 398 -16.93 20.98 -28.41
N ALA A 399 -16.07 21.92 -28.80
CA ALA A 399 -14.74 21.61 -29.32
C ALA A 399 -13.95 20.75 -28.33
N GLN A 400 -13.47 19.61 -28.81
CA GLN A 400 -12.57 18.73 -28.07
C GLN A 400 -11.18 18.78 -28.68
N THR A 401 -10.24 18.11 -28.03
CA THR A 401 -8.91 17.84 -28.57
C THR A 401 -8.59 16.37 -28.35
N ALA A 402 -7.57 15.87 -29.04
CA ALA A 402 -7.06 14.53 -28.79
C ALA A 402 -6.69 14.27 -27.31
N LYS A 403 -6.44 15.32 -26.51
CA LYS A 403 -6.17 15.23 -25.07
C LYS A 403 -7.43 15.32 -24.21
N SER A 404 -8.45 16.07 -24.64
CA SER A 404 -9.64 16.34 -23.81
C SER A 404 -10.84 15.46 -24.12
N VAL A 405 -10.80 14.72 -25.24
CA VAL A 405 -11.91 13.89 -25.70
C VAL A 405 -12.21 12.75 -24.72
N VAL A 406 -11.18 12.18 -24.08
CA VAL A 406 -11.33 11.28 -22.93
C VAL A 406 -10.78 12.00 -21.70
N GLN A 407 -11.63 12.29 -20.73
CA GLN A 407 -11.21 12.94 -19.49
C GLN A 407 -10.43 11.97 -18.59
N ASP A 408 -9.39 12.48 -17.92
CA ASP A 408 -8.56 11.70 -16.98
C ASP A 408 -9.17 11.46 -15.60
N PHE A 409 -10.39 11.93 -15.39
CA PHE A 409 -11.06 11.89 -14.09
C PHE A 409 -12.50 11.36 -14.23
N GLY A 410 -12.76 10.30 -13.48
CA GLY A 410 -14.08 9.75 -13.23
C GLY A 410 -14.63 10.20 -11.87
N ASN A 411 -15.91 9.96 -11.63
CA ASN A 411 -16.53 10.17 -10.31
C ASN A 411 -16.37 8.95 -9.39
N ARG A 412 -16.12 7.77 -9.99
CA ARG A 412 -15.88 6.50 -9.30
C ARG A 412 -14.38 6.36 -9.06
N SER A 413 -14.01 5.58 -8.05
CA SER A 413 -12.61 5.41 -7.67
C SER A 413 -12.37 4.05 -7.03
N GLY A 414 -11.10 3.62 -7.02
CA GLY A 414 -10.72 2.30 -6.53
C GLY A 414 -10.84 1.24 -7.61
N THR A 415 -11.36 0.06 -7.26
CA THR A 415 -11.41 -1.10 -8.16
C THR A 415 -12.76 -1.30 -8.84
N ASP A 416 -13.75 -0.48 -8.50
CA ASP A 416 -15.11 -0.50 -9.07
C ASP A 416 -15.37 0.88 -9.70
N VAL A 417 -15.03 1.00 -10.98
CA VAL A 417 -15.00 2.25 -11.75
C VAL A 417 -15.97 2.24 -12.93
N LEU A 418 -16.45 1.08 -13.34
CA LEU A 418 -17.49 0.90 -14.35
C LEU A 418 -18.84 0.69 -13.67
N SER A 419 -19.91 1.17 -14.32
CA SER A 419 -21.29 1.03 -13.86
C SER A 419 -22.01 -0.17 -14.50
N GLY A 420 -21.65 -0.50 -15.74
CA GLY A 420 -22.25 -1.58 -16.52
C GLY A 420 -21.50 -2.92 -16.42
N PHE A 421 -20.38 -2.97 -15.72
CA PHE A 421 -19.56 -4.17 -15.56
C PHE A 421 -19.26 -4.50 -14.10
N THR A 422 -18.83 -5.72 -13.85
CA THR A 422 -18.20 -6.13 -12.59
C THR A 422 -16.74 -6.46 -12.88
N GLU A 423 -15.83 -5.61 -12.41
CA GLU A 423 -14.41 -5.69 -12.74
C GLU A 423 -13.67 -6.64 -11.83
N THR A 424 -12.75 -7.37 -12.45
CA THR A 424 -11.71 -8.11 -11.76
C THR A 424 -10.37 -7.62 -12.27
N TRP A 425 -9.50 -7.19 -11.36
CA TRP A 425 -8.18 -6.68 -11.71
C TRP A 425 -7.15 -7.77 -11.49
N GLU A 426 -6.19 -7.89 -12.42
CA GLU A 426 -5.04 -8.76 -12.24
C GLU A 426 -4.27 -8.42 -10.93
N ASP A 427 -3.85 -9.45 -10.19
CA ASP A 427 -3.03 -9.27 -8.99
C ASP A 427 -1.58 -8.98 -9.40
N LEU A 428 -1.33 -7.71 -9.68
CA LEU A 428 -0.01 -7.17 -9.99
C LEU A 428 0.71 -6.90 -8.66
N GLY A 429 1.86 -7.53 -8.44
CA GLY A 429 2.55 -7.49 -7.15
C GLY A 429 2.70 -6.08 -6.60
N LYS A 430 2.20 -5.84 -5.38
CA LYS A 430 2.27 -4.53 -4.72
C LYS A 430 3.70 -4.11 -4.46
N ALA A 431 3.95 -2.81 -4.53
CA ALA A 431 5.25 -2.25 -4.21
C ALA A 431 5.57 -2.49 -2.71
N GLY A 432 6.49 -3.41 -2.44
CA GLY A 432 6.91 -3.77 -1.10
C GLY A 432 8.08 -2.91 -0.63
N GLY A 433 7.91 -2.24 0.51
CA GLY A 433 9.04 -1.72 1.30
C GLY A 433 9.32 -2.70 2.43
N THR A 434 10.56 -3.17 2.54
CA THR A 434 11.00 -4.03 3.66
C THR A 434 10.80 -3.32 5.00
N GLY A 435 10.80 -1.99 4.98
CA GLY A 435 10.80 -1.16 6.17
C GLY A 435 12.17 -1.18 6.82
N ASN A 436 12.51 -0.12 7.53
CA ASN A 436 13.67 -0.12 8.39
C ASN A 436 13.33 -0.93 9.65
N ILE A 437 13.89 -2.13 9.74
CA ILE A 437 13.67 -3.04 10.87
C ILE A 437 14.73 -2.76 11.95
N LEU A 438 14.27 -2.37 13.12
CA LEU A 438 15.10 -2.14 14.31
C LEU A 438 14.62 -3.05 15.43
N SER A 439 15.56 -3.83 16.00
CA SER A 439 15.28 -4.81 17.04
C SER A 439 15.74 -4.31 18.40
N PHE A 440 14.83 -4.28 19.38
CA PHE A 440 15.09 -3.82 20.73
C PHE A 440 15.07 -5.00 21.70
N GLN A 441 16.17 -5.22 22.42
CA GLN A 441 16.24 -6.21 23.49
C GLN A 441 15.46 -5.72 24.71
N VAL A 442 14.25 -6.24 24.90
CA VAL A 442 13.28 -5.83 25.93
C VAL A 442 13.04 -6.95 26.95
N GLY A 443 14.03 -7.79 27.18
CA GLY A 443 14.02 -8.79 28.24
C GLY A 443 15.41 -9.12 28.75
N ALA A 444 15.49 -9.83 29.88
CA ALA A 444 16.76 -10.19 30.49
C ALA A 444 17.45 -11.38 29.80
N ASN A 445 16.73 -12.16 28.98
CA ASN A 445 17.28 -13.32 28.29
C ASN A 445 17.46 -13.05 26.80
N ALA A 446 18.46 -13.68 26.19
CA ALA A 446 18.76 -13.53 24.76
C ALA A 446 17.53 -13.85 23.88
N GLY A 447 17.30 -13.02 22.86
CA GLY A 447 16.20 -13.19 21.90
C GLY A 447 14.84 -12.66 22.36
N GLN A 448 14.74 -12.08 23.56
CA GLN A 448 13.54 -11.39 24.01
C GLN A 448 13.49 -9.97 23.43
N THR A 449 13.14 -9.88 22.14
CA THR A 449 13.13 -8.62 21.39
C THR A 449 11.74 -8.17 20.98
N ILE A 450 11.60 -6.87 20.73
CA ILE A 450 10.52 -6.28 19.95
C ILE A 450 11.15 -5.66 18.71
N ASP A 451 10.65 -6.06 17.55
CA ASP A 451 11.04 -5.49 16.28
C ASP A 451 10.07 -4.37 15.88
N THR A 452 10.62 -3.27 15.40
CA THR A 452 9.87 -2.17 14.80
C THR A 452 10.23 -2.11 13.32
N ALA A 453 9.23 -2.11 12.44
CA ALA A 453 9.41 -1.85 11.02
C ALA A 453 8.77 -0.50 10.67
N ILE A 454 9.59 0.45 10.20
CA ILE A 454 9.15 1.77 9.79
C ILE A 454 9.40 1.96 8.30
N GLY A 455 8.34 2.23 7.54
CA GLY A 455 8.43 2.44 6.09
C GLY A 455 9.13 3.75 5.70
N GLY A 456 9.39 3.91 4.41
CA GLY A 456 10.03 5.12 3.86
C GLY A 456 9.05 6.29 3.77
N MET A 457 9.51 7.51 4.09
CA MET A 457 8.73 8.76 4.00
C MET A 457 9.35 9.78 3.05
N ASN A 458 10.30 9.37 2.22
CA ASN A 458 10.88 10.21 1.18
C ASN A 458 9.98 10.28 -0.07
N LEU A 459 10.24 11.20 -1.00
CA LEU A 459 9.39 11.38 -2.18
C LEU A 459 9.29 10.14 -3.08
N GLY A 460 10.38 9.36 -3.16
CA GLY A 460 10.40 8.11 -3.92
C GLY A 460 9.42 7.09 -3.34
N SER A 461 9.54 6.84 -2.03
CA SER A 461 8.63 5.96 -1.29
C SER A 461 7.16 6.38 -1.42
N LEU A 462 6.88 7.67 -1.26
CA LEU A 462 5.52 8.18 -1.33
C LEU A 462 4.96 8.25 -2.76
N GLY A 463 5.80 8.11 -3.78
CA GLY A 463 5.38 8.17 -5.19
C GLY A 463 5.18 9.60 -5.71
N LEU A 464 5.92 10.56 -5.16
CA LEU A 464 5.71 12.00 -5.38
C LEU A 464 6.89 12.69 -6.10
N MET A 465 7.79 11.93 -6.73
CA MET A 465 8.98 12.49 -7.38
C MET A 465 8.66 13.49 -8.51
N ASN A 466 7.52 13.33 -9.17
CA ASN A 466 7.11 14.12 -10.34
C ASN A 466 5.74 14.77 -10.14
N VAL A 467 5.41 15.19 -8.91
CA VAL A 467 4.13 15.86 -8.65
C VAL A 467 4.06 17.19 -9.41
N ASP A 468 3.07 17.33 -10.28
CA ASP A 468 2.89 18.47 -11.17
C ASP A 468 1.48 19.04 -11.00
N VAL A 469 1.34 20.36 -10.89
CA VAL A 469 0.09 21.11 -10.79
C VAL A 469 0.03 22.23 -11.85
N THR A 470 0.85 22.20 -12.89
CA THR A 470 0.96 23.27 -13.90
C THR A 470 -0.19 23.33 -14.91
N SER A 471 -1.03 22.29 -14.96
CA SER A 471 -2.27 22.23 -15.71
C SER A 471 -3.42 21.72 -14.83
N VAL A 472 -4.67 21.86 -15.30
CA VAL A 472 -5.85 21.34 -14.60
C VAL A 472 -5.80 19.82 -14.46
N ASP A 473 -5.36 19.12 -15.51
CA ASP A 473 -5.26 17.66 -15.51
C ASP A 473 -4.12 17.18 -14.59
N ASN A 474 -2.95 17.85 -14.67
CA ASN A 474 -1.81 17.58 -13.78
C ASN A 474 -2.22 17.78 -12.31
N ALA A 475 -2.92 18.88 -12.01
CA ALA A 475 -3.41 19.15 -10.66
C ALA A 475 -4.37 18.06 -10.15
N SER A 476 -5.23 17.53 -11.04
CA SER A 476 -6.15 16.44 -10.71
C SER A 476 -5.43 15.12 -10.42
N LEU A 477 -4.42 14.79 -11.23
CA LEU A 477 -3.53 13.65 -10.99
C LEU A 477 -2.76 13.81 -9.66
N ALA A 478 -2.21 14.99 -9.39
CA ALA A 478 -1.50 15.29 -8.16
C ALA A 478 -2.38 15.08 -6.92
N MET A 479 -3.66 15.49 -6.95
CA MET A 479 -4.59 15.23 -5.85
C MET A 479 -4.70 13.74 -5.51
N ARG A 480 -4.83 12.86 -6.52
CA ARG A 480 -4.91 11.40 -6.30
C ARG A 480 -3.62 10.83 -5.74
N GLN A 481 -2.47 11.24 -6.27
CA GLN A 481 -1.16 10.81 -5.78
C GLN A 481 -0.94 11.22 -4.32
N ILE A 482 -1.35 12.44 -3.96
CA ILE A 482 -1.27 12.94 -2.59
C ILE A 482 -2.24 12.22 -1.67
N ASP A 483 -3.46 11.90 -2.10
CA ASP A 483 -4.41 11.11 -1.32
C ASP A 483 -3.88 9.68 -1.04
N LYS A 484 -3.23 9.04 -2.03
CA LYS A 484 -2.50 7.76 -1.82
C LYS A 484 -1.38 7.91 -0.79
N ALA A 485 -0.58 8.97 -0.88
CA ALA A 485 0.50 9.24 0.07
C ALA A 485 -0.01 9.52 1.49
N LEU A 486 -1.09 10.32 1.63
CA LEU A 486 -1.73 10.61 2.91
C LEU A 486 -2.28 9.34 3.58
N ASN A 487 -2.90 8.44 2.80
CA ASN A 487 -3.37 7.15 3.31
C ASN A 487 -2.21 6.28 3.81
N TYR A 488 -1.10 6.24 3.07
CA TYR A 488 0.10 5.50 3.48
C TYR A 488 0.73 6.08 4.77
N VAL A 489 0.90 7.40 4.86
CA VAL A 489 1.46 8.05 6.05
C VAL A 489 0.54 7.87 7.26
N SER A 490 -0.77 8.00 7.07
CA SER A 490 -1.77 7.75 8.14
C SER A 490 -1.72 6.30 8.63
N GLY A 491 -1.62 5.33 7.73
CA GLY A 491 -1.44 3.92 8.08
C GLY A 491 -0.12 3.66 8.82
N THR A 492 0.96 4.37 8.44
CA THR A 492 2.25 4.28 9.14
C THR A 492 2.17 4.86 10.56
N ARG A 493 1.52 6.02 10.74
CA ARG A 493 1.29 6.61 12.07
C ARG A 493 0.47 5.70 12.98
N ALA A 494 -0.56 5.04 12.44
CA ALA A 494 -1.33 4.05 13.19
C ALA A 494 -0.47 2.87 13.66
N LYS A 495 0.43 2.36 12.80
CA LYS A 495 1.39 1.30 13.15
C LYS A 495 2.39 1.75 14.22
N LEU A 496 2.93 2.97 14.12
CA LEU A 496 3.82 3.55 15.13
C LEU A 496 3.11 3.66 16.50
N GLY A 497 1.85 4.13 16.50
CA GLY A 497 1.01 4.18 17.70
C GLY A 497 0.81 2.81 18.35
N ALA A 498 0.49 1.79 17.55
CA ALA A 498 0.34 0.42 18.05
C ALA A 498 1.65 -0.15 18.62
N GLN A 499 2.80 0.15 17.99
CA GLN A 499 4.12 -0.25 18.49
C GLN A 499 4.46 0.43 19.82
N MET A 500 4.18 1.73 19.97
CA MET A 500 4.37 2.45 21.24
C MET A 500 3.57 1.79 22.38
N SER A 501 2.29 1.51 22.16
CA SER A 501 1.44 0.80 23.14
C SER A 501 1.99 -0.58 23.52
N ARG A 502 2.59 -1.30 22.57
CA ARG A 502 3.26 -2.59 22.83
C ARG A 502 4.50 -2.39 23.71
N PHE A 503 5.31 -1.36 23.46
CA PHE A 503 6.45 -1.05 24.33
C PHE A 503 6.00 -0.64 25.74
N ASP A 504 4.98 0.20 25.88
CA ASP A 504 4.43 0.61 27.19
C ASP A 504 3.95 -0.58 28.01
N THR A 505 3.18 -1.48 27.39
CA THR A 505 2.73 -2.72 28.04
C THR A 505 3.93 -3.60 28.43
N THR A 506 4.97 -3.64 27.61
CA THR A 506 6.19 -4.39 27.90
C THR A 506 6.95 -3.79 29.08
N VAL A 507 7.09 -2.46 29.15
CA VAL A 507 7.70 -1.75 30.27
C VAL A 507 6.99 -2.07 31.58
N GLN A 508 5.65 -1.99 31.60
CA GLN A 508 4.85 -2.31 32.78
C GLN A 508 5.06 -3.77 33.24
N ASN A 509 5.07 -4.73 32.30
CA ASN A 509 5.32 -6.14 32.61
C ASN A 509 6.74 -6.37 33.17
N LEU A 510 7.76 -5.72 32.60
CA LEU A 510 9.13 -5.81 33.10
C LEU A 510 9.29 -5.21 34.49
N GLN A 511 8.61 -4.09 34.77
CA GLN A 511 8.61 -3.46 36.10
C GLN A 511 8.01 -4.41 37.14
N LEU A 512 6.83 -4.96 36.87
CA LEU A 512 6.19 -5.95 37.76
C LEU A 512 7.06 -7.19 37.97
N SER A 513 7.70 -7.69 36.91
CA SER A 513 8.64 -8.82 37.01
C SER A 513 9.85 -8.48 37.89
N SER A 514 10.40 -7.27 37.74
CA SER A 514 11.57 -6.80 38.49
C SER A 514 11.25 -6.65 39.97
N GLU A 515 10.07 -6.12 40.29
CA GLU A 515 9.54 -6.01 41.66
C GLU A 515 9.33 -7.38 42.31
N ASN A 516 8.67 -8.31 41.60
CA ASN A 516 8.45 -9.67 42.10
C ASN A 516 9.77 -10.43 42.31
N MET A 517 10.74 -10.22 41.43
CA MET A 517 12.07 -10.82 41.55
C MET A 517 12.85 -10.20 42.71
N SER A 518 12.73 -8.89 42.91
CA SER A 518 13.32 -8.18 44.05
C SER A 518 12.73 -8.67 45.38
N ALA A 519 11.41 -8.84 45.47
CA ALA A 519 10.74 -9.42 46.64
C ALA A 519 11.17 -10.88 46.89
N SER A 520 11.33 -11.67 45.83
CA SER A 520 11.82 -13.06 45.93
C SER A 520 13.27 -13.12 46.40
N ARG A 521 14.12 -12.22 45.90
CA ARG A 521 15.51 -12.07 46.35
C ARG A 521 15.58 -11.66 47.82
N SER A 522 14.77 -10.69 48.24
CA SER A 522 14.65 -10.25 49.64
C SER A 522 14.30 -11.42 50.57
N ARG A 523 13.30 -12.24 50.23
CA ARG A 523 12.96 -13.44 51.04
C ARG A 523 14.10 -14.46 51.18
N VAL A 524 15.00 -14.54 50.21
CA VAL A 524 16.15 -15.45 50.25
C VAL A 524 17.31 -14.84 51.02
N MET A 525 17.57 -13.55 50.80
CA MET A 525 18.78 -12.88 51.26
C MET A 525 18.64 -12.13 52.55
N ASP A 526 17.49 -11.53 52.84
CA ASP A 526 17.35 -10.59 53.94
C ASP A 526 17.22 -11.33 55.28
N ALA A 527 17.83 -10.76 56.32
CA ALA A 527 17.78 -11.29 57.67
C ALA A 527 16.48 -10.88 58.38
N ASP A 528 15.86 -11.83 59.08
CA ASP A 528 14.80 -11.50 60.02
C ASP A 528 15.43 -10.85 61.27
N PHE A 529 15.27 -9.53 61.38
CA PHE A 529 15.86 -8.73 62.44
C PHE A 529 15.40 -9.19 63.84
N ALA A 530 14.14 -9.61 63.98
CA ALA A 530 13.61 -10.06 65.26
C ALA A 530 14.24 -11.40 65.66
N GLN A 531 14.36 -12.33 64.72
CA GLN A 531 15.00 -13.62 64.95
C GLN A 531 16.49 -13.48 65.24
N GLU A 532 17.23 -12.68 64.46
CA GLU A 532 18.67 -12.49 64.64
C GLU A 532 18.97 -11.72 65.93
N THR A 533 18.15 -10.75 66.34
CA THR A 533 18.29 -10.06 67.63
C THR A 533 18.08 -11.01 68.81
N ALA A 534 17.08 -11.90 68.73
CA ALA A 534 16.86 -12.93 69.73
C ALA A 534 18.03 -13.94 69.78
N ALA A 535 18.62 -14.28 68.64
CA ALA A 535 19.80 -15.13 68.54
C ALA A 535 21.03 -14.46 69.17
N VAL A 536 21.26 -13.18 68.91
CA VAL A 536 22.31 -12.37 69.57
C VAL A 536 22.13 -12.37 71.08
N SER A 537 20.92 -12.08 71.57
CA SER A 537 20.63 -12.07 73.01
C SER A 537 20.86 -13.44 73.65
N ARG A 538 20.42 -14.52 73.00
CA ARG A 538 20.67 -15.89 73.47
C ARG A 538 22.17 -16.21 73.51
N ALA A 539 22.90 -15.88 72.43
CA ALA A 539 24.33 -16.17 72.33
C ALA A 539 25.14 -15.38 73.37
N GLN A 540 24.75 -14.14 73.68
CA GLN A 540 25.37 -13.32 74.72
C GLN A 540 25.11 -13.89 76.12
N ILE A 541 23.89 -14.37 76.41
CA ILE A 541 23.58 -15.07 77.66
C ILE A 541 24.40 -16.36 77.79
N LEU A 542 24.51 -17.15 76.72
CA LEU A 542 25.30 -18.39 76.70
C LEU A 542 26.80 -18.12 76.82
N GLN A 543 27.30 -17.02 76.26
CA GLN A 543 28.69 -16.58 76.45
C GLN A 543 28.97 -16.25 77.92
N ASN A 544 28.09 -15.49 78.57
CA ASN A 544 28.18 -15.16 79.99
C ASN A 544 28.07 -16.42 80.89
N ALA A 545 27.14 -17.32 80.58
CA ALA A 545 27.00 -18.58 81.30
C ALA A 545 28.19 -19.54 81.06
N GLY A 546 28.71 -19.58 79.83
CA GLY A 546 29.85 -20.41 79.43
C GLY A 546 31.15 -19.97 80.10
N THR A 547 31.41 -18.67 80.22
CA THR A 547 32.56 -18.14 80.99
C THR A 547 32.45 -18.50 82.48
N ALA A 548 31.26 -18.39 83.07
CA ALA A 548 31.01 -18.82 84.45
C ALA A 548 31.18 -20.34 84.63
N MET A 549 30.71 -21.16 83.67
CA MET A 549 30.86 -22.61 83.72
C MET A 549 32.31 -23.07 83.49
N VAL A 550 33.07 -22.42 82.61
CA VAL A 550 34.52 -22.68 82.46
C VAL A 550 35.26 -22.33 83.76
N ALA A 551 34.90 -21.23 84.41
CA ALA A 551 35.44 -20.86 85.73
C ALA A 551 35.10 -21.92 86.79
N GLN A 552 33.86 -22.40 86.85
CA GLN A 552 33.41 -23.46 87.77
C GLN A 552 34.04 -24.84 87.48
N ALA A 553 34.13 -25.23 86.21
CA ALA A 553 34.71 -26.51 85.77
C ALA A 553 36.22 -26.58 86.01
N ASN A 554 36.92 -25.44 86.05
CA ASN A 554 38.32 -25.35 86.46
C ASN A 554 38.52 -25.40 87.99
N GLN A 555 37.47 -25.16 88.78
CA GLN A 555 37.50 -25.26 90.25
C GLN A 555 37.21 -26.68 90.77
N MET A 556 36.36 -27.46 90.10
CA MET A 556 36.02 -28.83 90.53
C MET A 556 37.24 -29.78 90.65
N PRO A 557 38.18 -29.85 89.69
CA PRO A 557 39.38 -30.68 89.83
C PRO A 557 40.26 -30.24 91.02
N ARG A 558 40.27 -28.95 91.36
CA ARG A 558 41.00 -28.42 92.54
C ARG A 558 40.36 -28.84 93.86
N MET A 559 39.03 -28.97 93.91
CA MET A 559 38.32 -29.50 95.08
C MET A 559 38.52 -31.02 95.26
N VAL A 560 38.62 -31.78 94.17
CA VAL A 560 38.88 -33.23 94.25
C VAL A 560 40.35 -33.52 94.61
N LEU A 561 41.30 -32.73 94.10
CA LEU A 561 42.72 -32.80 94.50
C LEU A 561 42.99 -32.40 95.97
N THR A 562 42.06 -31.68 96.61
CA THR A 562 42.12 -31.38 98.05
C THR A 562 41.50 -32.48 98.91
N LEU A 563 40.63 -33.34 98.34
CA LEU A 563 40.05 -34.52 98.99
C LEU A 563 40.88 -35.81 98.83
N LEU A 564 41.88 -35.81 97.92
CA LEU A 564 42.83 -36.91 97.71
C LEU A 564 44.18 -36.70 98.41
N ARG A 565 44.24 -35.82 99.42
CA ARG A 565 45.42 -35.60 100.27
C ARG A 565 45.35 -36.36 101.58
#